data_AF-A0A962E072-F1
#
_entry.id   AF-A0A962E072-F1
#
_cell.length_a   1.000
_cell.length_b   1.000
_cell.length_c   1.000
_cell.angle_alpha   90.00
_cell.angle_beta   90.00
_cell.angle_gamma   90.00
#
_symmetry.space_group_name_H-M   'P 1'
#
loop_
_entity.id
_entity.type
_entity.pdbx_description
1 polymer ?
#
loop_
_entity_poly.entity_id
_entity_poly.type
_entity_poly.pdbx_seq_one_letter_code
_entity_poly.pdbx_strand_id
1 'polypeptide(L)'
;NNIMHDVTYQYGFDEPAGNFQTNNYGNGGAGNDAVNADALDQMLGGPNGPQNGNANFGTPSDGSAPRMQMFRFLAPVELEVNAPAAIAGTYAGSAASFGPIFDQTGLTGNLQLVNDGTGTGSDSCEPSTAGSLTGQIAILDRGGCEFGVKVLNAENAGAVAAIVVNNDAADPNATISMGAGAQGGSVTINSMMVSLNDGNTIKAQLPAPGVNVTMRSTLPHRDSDMDAGIINHEYGHGISNRLTGGPAQAFCLQTDLGGGVTSEQGGEGWSDFWALVLHAKATDTRDTPRFLATYAQFQDRATGPGFRNFPFSPDPAVNPQTYADVATTNAPHGVGEIWVGALWNVYWNLVDQYGFDPDLYSGTGGNNLLIQLVIDGMKLQPCSPTMVNARDAILLADQPNNGGANQCAIWNGFAAKGLGLNAIGGAFARGDETEDFAVPVACDPDTILIDGFE
;
A
#
# COMPACT_ATOMS: atom_id res chain seq x y z
N ASN A 1 -11.43 -6.42 11.58
CA ASN A 1 -11.61 -5.74 12.89
C ASN A 1 -11.92 -6.69 14.04
N ASN A 2 -13.15 -7.17 14.26
CA ASN A 2 -13.43 -8.03 15.43
C ASN A 2 -12.58 -9.32 15.47
N ILE A 3 -12.33 -9.96 14.32
CA ILE A 3 -11.43 -11.14 14.27
C ILE A 3 -9.99 -10.75 14.68
N MET A 4 -9.47 -9.61 14.23
CA MET A 4 -8.15 -9.11 14.63
C MET A 4 -8.07 -8.89 16.14
N HIS A 5 -9.10 -8.24 16.70
CA HIS A 5 -9.24 -8.08 18.16
C HIS A 5 -9.19 -9.44 18.86
N ASP A 6 -10.10 -10.35 18.51
CA ASP A 6 -10.27 -11.60 19.24
C ASP A 6 -9.05 -12.52 19.12
N VAL A 7 -8.39 -12.56 17.95
CA VAL A 7 -7.15 -13.32 17.73
C VAL A 7 -6.03 -12.73 18.57
N THR A 8 -5.73 -11.44 18.43
CA THR A 8 -4.59 -10.82 19.13
C THR A 8 -4.79 -10.77 20.65
N TYR A 9 -6.04 -10.75 21.12
CA TYR A 9 -6.38 -10.94 22.54
C TYR A 9 -5.79 -12.24 23.10
N GLN A 10 -5.88 -13.35 22.35
CA GLN A 10 -5.34 -14.65 22.80
C GLN A 10 -3.82 -14.65 22.98
N TYR A 11 -3.12 -13.78 22.26
CA TYR A 11 -1.66 -13.64 22.32
C TYR A 11 -1.20 -12.51 23.25
N GLY A 12 -2.13 -11.89 23.99
CA GLY A 12 -1.83 -10.88 25.00
C GLY A 12 -1.82 -9.45 24.49
N PHE A 13 -2.51 -9.13 23.39
CA PHE A 13 -3.00 -7.77 23.16
C PHE A 13 -4.34 -7.62 23.89
N ASP A 14 -4.25 -7.62 25.22
CA ASP A 14 -5.35 -7.54 26.17
C ASP A 14 -5.51 -6.12 26.71
N GLU A 15 -6.43 -5.94 27.67
CA GLU A 15 -6.74 -4.61 28.18
C GLU A 15 -5.53 -3.89 28.84
N PRO A 16 -4.72 -4.54 29.70
CA PRO A 16 -3.48 -3.94 30.20
C PRO A 16 -2.44 -3.60 29.12
N ALA A 17 -2.41 -4.35 28.02
CA ALA A 17 -1.55 -4.06 26.87
C ALA A 17 -2.09 -2.92 25.98
N GLY A 18 -3.24 -2.34 26.32
CA GLY A 18 -3.88 -1.24 25.61
C GLY A 18 -4.54 -1.70 24.32
N ASN A 19 -5.31 -2.78 24.38
CA ASN A 19 -6.20 -3.17 23.29
C ASN A 19 -7.36 -2.17 23.08
N PHE A 20 -8.19 -2.42 22.08
CA PHE A 20 -9.25 -1.48 21.67
C PHE A 20 -10.62 -1.95 22.14
N GLN A 21 -11.08 -1.49 23.30
CA GLN A 21 -12.34 -1.91 23.90
C GLN A 21 -13.11 -0.71 24.49
N THR A 22 -14.43 -0.65 24.25
CA THR A 22 -15.27 0.34 24.96
C THR A 22 -15.30 0.06 26.46
N ASN A 23 -15.35 -1.21 26.85
CA ASN A 23 -15.40 -1.63 28.24
C ASN A 23 -14.33 -2.70 28.49
N ASN A 24 -13.49 -2.49 29.51
CA ASN A 24 -12.42 -3.39 29.89
C ASN A 24 -12.82 -4.37 30.99
N TYR A 25 -14.09 -4.33 31.44
CA TYR A 25 -14.64 -5.24 32.46
C TYR A 25 -13.87 -5.28 33.79
N GLY A 26 -13.07 -4.26 34.07
CA GLY A 26 -12.21 -4.20 35.26
C GLY A 26 -10.86 -4.92 35.12
N ASN A 27 -10.49 -5.38 33.91
CA ASN A 27 -9.26 -6.13 33.64
C ASN A 27 -7.98 -5.27 33.57
N GLY A 28 -8.10 -3.94 33.68
CA GLY A 28 -6.98 -3.00 33.55
C GLY A 28 -7.05 -2.17 32.26
N GLY A 29 -5.98 -1.44 31.96
CA GLY A 29 -5.92 -0.50 30.83
C GLY A 29 -6.92 0.66 30.94
N ALA A 30 -6.97 1.50 29.91
CA ALA A 30 -7.95 2.56 29.76
C ALA A 30 -8.93 2.24 28.61
N GLY A 31 -10.19 1.97 28.94
CA GLY A 31 -11.24 1.69 27.93
C GLY A 31 -11.83 2.96 27.30
N ASN A 32 -12.99 2.79 26.65
CA ASN A 32 -13.65 3.77 25.78
C ASN A 32 -12.89 4.05 24.48
N ASP A 33 -12.17 3.05 23.98
CA ASP A 33 -11.28 3.20 22.83
C ASP A 33 -11.44 2.09 21.78
N ALA A 34 -12.65 1.56 21.64
CA ALA A 34 -12.99 0.71 20.50
C ALA A 34 -12.72 1.44 19.18
N VAL A 35 -12.28 0.69 18.17
CA VAL A 35 -11.94 1.24 16.84
C VAL A 35 -13.17 1.85 16.18
N ASN A 36 -13.08 3.14 15.81
CA ASN A 36 -14.02 3.76 14.89
C ASN A 36 -13.66 3.32 13.47
N ALA A 37 -14.43 2.38 12.92
CA ALA A 37 -14.19 1.82 11.59
C ALA A 37 -15.13 2.46 10.57
N ASP A 38 -14.58 3.36 9.75
CA ASP A 38 -15.31 4.10 8.74
C ASP A 38 -15.19 3.40 7.38
N ALA A 39 -16.31 2.88 6.89
CA ALA A 39 -16.41 2.22 5.60
C ALA A 39 -16.68 3.22 4.47
N LEU A 40 -16.06 3.04 3.31
CA LEU A 40 -16.15 3.94 2.14
C LEU A 40 -16.05 5.43 2.51
N ASP A 41 -15.11 5.76 3.37
CA ASP A 41 -14.90 7.13 3.83
C ASP A 41 -14.48 8.03 2.65
N GLN A 42 -15.11 9.20 2.54
CA GLN A 42 -14.84 10.21 1.50
C GLN A 42 -14.43 11.57 2.12
N MET A 43 -14.14 11.58 3.42
CA MET A 43 -14.09 12.78 4.26
C MET A 43 -13.06 13.82 3.82
N LEU A 44 -11.96 13.47 3.15
CA LEU A 44 -10.99 14.46 2.67
C LEU A 44 -10.82 14.40 1.15
N GLY A 45 -11.76 15.00 0.41
CA GLY A 45 -11.56 15.36 -1.00
C GLY A 45 -12.65 14.92 -1.98
N GLY A 46 -13.74 14.35 -1.50
CA GLY A 46 -14.86 13.94 -2.36
C GLY A 46 -14.53 12.73 -3.23
N PRO A 47 -15.32 12.44 -4.29
CA PRO A 47 -15.21 11.22 -5.08
C PRO A 47 -13.85 11.02 -5.76
N ASN A 48 -13.06 12.09 -5.93
CA ASN A 48 -11.72 12.13 -6.51
C ASN A 48 -10.66 12.61 -5.51
N GLY A 49 -10.96 12.53 -4.21
CA GLY A 49 -10.02 12.93 -3.17
C GLY A 49 -8.70 12.14 -3.24
N PRO A 50 -7.60 12.74 -2.77
CA PRO A 50 -6.27 12.10 -2.80
C PRO A 50 -6.17 10.82 -1.94
N GLN A 51 -7.22 10.47 -1.19
CA GLN A 51 -7.30 9.21 -0.44
C GLN A 51 -7.82 8.01 -1.24
N ASN A 52 -8.39 8.20 -2.43
CA ASN A 52 -8.75 7.05 -3.25
C ASN A 52 -7.53 6.16 -3.51
N GLY A 53 -7.75 4.84 -3.50
CA GLY A 53 -6.70 3.86 -3.67
C GLY A 53 -5.83 3.64 -2.42
N ASN A 54 -6.36 3.96 -1.23
CA ASN A 54 -5.62 3.82 0.03
C ASN A 54 -6.54 3.35 1.19
N ALA A 55 -5.98 3.26 2.40
CA ALA A 55 -6.67 3.23 3.68
C ALA A 55 -5.76 3.90 4.74
N ASN A 56 -6.24 4.11 5.97
CA ASN A 56 -5.35 4.51 7.07
C ASN A 56 -5.90 4.13 8.45
N PHE A 57 -5.01 4.15 9.44
CA PHE A 57 -5.33 3.95 10.85
C PHE A 57 -4.64 4.98 11.77
N GLY A 58 -5.42 5.86 12.38
CA GLY A 58 -4.95 6.79 13.40
C GLY A 58 -4.96 6.14 14.78
N THR A 59 -3.78 5.92 15.38
CA THR A 59 -3.63 5.31 16.71
C THR A 59 -3.28 6.35 17.78
N PRO A 60 -4.22 6.82 18.60
CA PRO A 60 -3.90 7.58 19.79
C PRO A 60 -3.47 6.65 20.95
N SER A 61 -3.00 7.25 22.03
CA SER A 61 -2.72 6.54 23.29
C SER A 61 -3.95 5.82 23.84
N ASP A 62 -3.71 4.84 24.70
CA ASP A 62 -4.73 4.07 25.43
C ASP A 62 -5.81 4.95 26.07
N GLY A 63 -7.07 4.50 25.97
CA GLY A 63 -8.24 5.26 26.43
C GLY A 63 -8.78 6.31 25.46
N SER A 64 -8.18 6.44 24.27
CA SER A 64 -8.72 7.24 23.16
C SER A 64 -9.01 6.35 21.96
N ALA A 65 -10.22 6.45 21.40
CA ALA A 65 -10.62 5.61 20.28
C ALA A 65 -9.76 5.87 19.03
N PRO A 66 -9.10 4.86 18.46
CA PRO A 66 -8.46 4.98 17.16
C PRO A 66 -9.50 5.09 16.06
N ARG A 67 -9.05 5.49 14.89
CA ARG A 67 -9.90 5.61 13.70
C ARG A 67 -9.27 4.87 12.53
N MET A 68 -10.00 3.90 11.99
CA MET A 68 -9.67 3.23 10.74
C MET A 68 -10.55 3.84 9.65
N GLN A 69 -9.92 4.28 8.56
CA GLN A 69 -10.62 4.82 7.40
C GLN A 69 -10.34 3.96 6.18
N MET A 70 -11.38 3.36 5.62
CA MET A 70 -11.31 2.52 4.43
C MET A 70 -11.81 3.31 3.22
N PHE A 71 -11.05 3.30 2.12
CA PHE A 71 -11.38 4.11 0.94
C PHE A 71 -11.74 3.28 -0.29
N ARG A 72 -12.25 3.99 -1.29
CA ARG A 72 -12.57 3.44 -2.60
C ARG A 72 -11.32 3.32 -3.47
N PHE A 73 -11.24 2.24 -4.24
CA PHE A 73 -10.28 2.02 -5.31
C PHE A 73 -10.95 2.22 -6.66
N LEU A 74 -10.47 3.23 -7.40
CA LEU A 74 -11.01 3.56 -8.70
C LEU A 74 -10.61 2.51 -9.72
N ALA A 75 -11.59 2.07 -10.50
CA ALA A 75 -11.40 1.06 -11.53
C ALA A 75 -10.70 1.68 -12.76
N PRO A 76 -9.88 0.88 -13.49
CA PRO A 76 -9.25 1.33 -14.72
C PRO A 76 -10.28 1.90 -15.70
N VAL A 77 -9.88 2.94 -16.43
CA VAL A 77 -10.74 3.61 -17.41
C VAL A 77 -10.23 3.38 -18.82
N GLU A 78 -11.14 3.46 -19.78
CA GLU A 78 -10.84 3.28 -21.19
C GLU A 78 -11.57 4.32 -22.04
N LEU A 79 -11.02 4.54 -23.23
CA LEU A 79 -11.66 5.32 -24.30
C LEU A 79 -12.06 4.36 -25.42
N GLU A 80 -13.36 4.16 -25.62
CA GLU A 80 -13.89 3.44 -26.78
C GLU A 80 -14.13 4.43 -27.91
N VAL A 81 -13.49 4.25 -29.06
CA VAL A 81 -13.81 4.97 -30.29
C VAL A 81 -14.89 4.21 -31.05
N ASN A 82 -16.09 4.78 -31.10
CA ASN A 82 -17.26 4.22 -31.77
C ASN A 82 -17.23 4.48 -33.29
N ALA A 83 -16.68 5.64 -33.69
CA ALA A 83 -16.54 6.04 -35.09
C ALA A 83 -15.38 7.04 -35.24
N PRO A 84 -14.75 7.13 -36.43
CA PRO A 84 -15.00 6.32 -37.63
C PRO A 84 -14.44 4.90 -37.50
N ALA A 85 -14.98 3.96 -38.29
CA ALA A 85 -14.59 2.55 -38.27
C ALA A 85 -13.08 2.31 -38.51
N ALA A 86 -12.40 3.26 -39.17
CA ALA A 86 -10.95 3.18 -39.46
C ALA A 86 -10.08 3.20 -38.20
N ILE A 87 -10.56 3.82 -37.11
CA ILE A 87 -9.87 3.90 -35.81
C ILE A 87 -10.77 3.40 -34.67
N ALA A 88 -11.80 2.61 -34.98
CA ALA A 88 -12.69 2.09 -33.96
C ALA A 88 -11.98 1.04 -33.10
N GLY A 89 -12.23 1.08 -31.80
CA GLY A 89 -11.60 0.19 -30.83
C GLY A 89 -11.43 0.85 -29.47
N THR A 90 -10.88 0.07 -28.53
CA THR A 90 -10.60 0.52 -27.17
C THR A 90 -9.16 0.98 -27.07
N TYR A 91 -8.99 2.16 -26.47
CA TYR A 91 -7.71 2.78 -26.17
C TYR A 91 -7.54 2.90 -24.65
N ALA A 92 -6.30 2.70 -24.19
CA ALA A 92 -5.98 2.84 -22.78
C ALA A 92 -6.17 4.30 -22.33
N GLY A 93 -6.76 4.48 -21.15
CA GLY A 93 -6.96 5.78 -20.55
C GLY A 93 -6.46 5.83 -19.10
N SER A 94 -6.05 7.02 -18.67
CA SER A 94 -5.78 7.32 -17.25
C SER A 94 -6.74 8.40 -16.77
N ALA A 95 -7.54 8.13 -15.76
CA ALA A 95 -8.47 9.12 -15.21
C ALA A 95 -7.71 10.30 -14.58
N ALA A 96 -8.33 11.48 -14.59
CA ALA A 96 -7.86 12.61 -13.82
C ALA A 96 -8.03 12.36 -12.31
N SER A 97 -7.15 12.94 -11.48
CA SER A 97 -7.31 12.92 -10.02
C SER A 97 -8.27 14.04 -9.53
N PHE A 98 -9.12 14.57 -10.41
CA PHE A 98 -9.99 15.71 -10.15
C PHE A 98 -11.25 15.64 -11.05
N GLY A 99 -12.23 16.50 -10.77
CA GLY A 99 -13.53 16.45 -11.44
C GLY A 99 -14.41 15.30 -10.91
N PRO A 100 -15.37 14.80 -11.69
CA PRO A 100 -16.14 13.59 -11.39
C PRO A 100 -15.40 12.29 -11.78
N ILE A 101 -15.71 11.20 -11.07
CA ILE A 101 -15.25 9.83 -11.41
C ILE A 101 -16.03 9.24 -12.59
N PHE A 102 -15.41 8.30 -13.30
CA PHE A 102 -16.09 7.52 -14.34
C PHE A 102 -16.83 6.33 -13.71
N ASP A 103 -18.02 6.04 -14.22
CA ASP A 103 -18.72 4.79 -13.94
C ASP A 103 -18.78 3.90 -15.20
N GLN A 104 -19.49 2.78 -15.12
CA GLN A 104 -19.68 1.87 -16.25
C GLN A 104 -20.75 2.34 -17.25
N THR A 105 -21.59 3.32 -16.88
CA THR A 105 -22.56 3.94 -17.80
C THR A 105 -21.81 4.63 -18.93
N GLY A 106 -20.73 5.32 -18.57
CA GLY A 106 -19.87 6.03 -19.50
C GLY A 106 -20.49 7.30 -20.08
N LEU A 107 -19.64 8.17 -20.60
CA LEU A 107 -20.04 9.38 -21.30
C LEU A 107 -19.74 9.22 -22.79
N THR A 108 -20.78 9.35 -23.62
CA THR A 108 -20.65 9.25 -25.08
C THR A 108 -20.84 10.61 -25.73
N GLY A 109 -19.96 10.96 -26.67
CA GLY A 109 -20.00 12.25 -27.37
C GLY A 109 -19.07 12.32 -28.57
N ASN A 110 -19.21 13.38 -29.35
CA ASN A 110 -18.28 13.63 -30.45
C ASN A 110 -17.08 14.44 -29.95
N LEU A 111 -15.90 14.11 -30.46
CA LEU A 111 -14.68 14.84 -30.17
C LEU A 111 -14.62 16.13 -30.97
N GLN A 112 -14.14 17.17 -30.30
CA GLN A 112 -13.72 18.41 -30.93
C GLN A 112 -12.34 18.80 -30.41
N LEU A 113 -11.41 19.04 -31.33
CA LEU A 113 -10.09 19.57 -31.00
C LEU A 113 -10.25 20.99 -30.45
N VAL A 114 -9.67 21.25 -29.29
CA VAL A 114 -9.66 22.58 -28.68
C VAL A 114 -8.89 23.56 -29.56
N ASN A 115 -9.33 24.81 -29.59
CA ASN A 115 -8.60 25.93 -30.17
C ASN A 115 -8.85 27.18 -29.32
N ASP A 116 -7.91 27.54 -28.45
CA ASP A 116 -7.97 28.76 -27.64
C ASP A 116 -7.54 30.04 -28.38
N GLY A 117 -7.04 29.89 -29.62
CA GLY A 117 -6.64 31.00 -30.47
C GLY A 117 -5.29 31.65 -30.11
N THR A 118 -4.53 31.09 -29.15
CA THR A 118 -3.24 31.63 -28.69
C THR A 118 -2.14 30.58 -28.74
N GLY A 119 -0.93 30.95 -29.16
CA GLY A 119 0.22 30.05 -29.14
C GLY A 119 -0.05 28.67 -29.76
N THR A 120 0.14 27.61 -28.97
CA THR A 120 -0.26 26.24 -29.33
C THR A 120 -1.72 26.04 -28.96
N GLY A 121 -2.64 26.50 -29.83
CA GLY A 121 -4.05 26.63 -29.42
C GLY A 121 -4.79 25.34 -29.08
N SER A 122 -4.21 24.17 -29.34
CA SER A 122 -4.76 22.87 -28.93
C SER A 122 -4.51 22.52 -27.47
N ASP A 123 -3.70 23.28 -26.73
CA ASP A 123 -3.31 22.92 -25.37
C ASP A 123 -4.25 23.48 -24.28
N SER A 124 -5.16 24.39 -24.64
CA SER A 124 -6.18 24.97 -23.74
C SER A 124 -5.59 25.70 -22.52
N CYS A 125 -4.37 26.23 -22.62
CA CYS A 125 -3.79 27.02 -21.55
C CYS A 125 -4.43 28.40 -21.42
N GLU A 126 -4.96 28.93 -22.53
CA GLU A 126 -5.76 30.14 -22.55
C GLU A 126 -7.26 29.82 -22.63
N PRO A 127 -8.14 30.73 -22.17
CA PRO A 127 -9.57 30.57 -22.32
C PRO A 127 -9.99 30.47 -23.80
N SER A 128 -10.68 29.39 -24.15
CA SER A 128 -11.30 29.24 -25.47
C SER A 128 -12.54 30.13 -25.61
N THR A 129 -12.95 30.38 -26.87
CA THR A 129 -14.17 31.15 -27.14
C THR A 129 -15.39 30.45 -26.50
N ALA A 130 -16.19 31.20 -25.75
CA ALA A 130 -17.38 30.65 -25.08
C ALA A 130 -18.34 30.01 -26.11
N GLY A 131 -18.80 28.79 -25.80
CA GLY A 131 -19.68 28.02 -26.67
C GLY A 131 -18.99 27.29 -27.83
N SER A 132 -17.67 27.42 -27.98
CA SER A 132 -16.92 26.74 -29.04
C SER A 132 -16.94 25.21 -28.89
N LEU A 133 -17.19 24.67 -27.70
CA LEU A 133 -17.19 23.23 -27.40
C LEU A 133 -18.56 22.72 -26.91
N THR A 134 -19.64 23.50 -27.05
CA THR A 134 -20.96 23.15 -26.51
C THR A 134 -21.43 21.75 -26.91
N GLY A 135 -21.60 20.87 -25.92
CA GLY A 135 -22.11 19.52 -26.10
C GLY A 135 -21.07 18.51 -26.62
N GLN A 136 -19.82 18.94 -26.78
CA GLN A 136 -18.73 18.11 -27.31
C GLN A 136 -17.82 17.62 -26.21
N ILE A 137 -17.11 16.53 -26.48
CA ILE A 137 -15.97 16.10 -25.68
C ILE A 137 -14.74 16.80 -26.25
N ALA A 138 -14.07 17.60 -25.42
CA ALA A 138 -12.84 18.28 -25.82
C ALA A 138 -11.70 17.27 -25.94
N ILE A 139 -10.89 17.35 -27.00
CA ILE A 139 -9.58 16.73 -27.06
C ILE A 139 -8.52 17.82 -27.14
N LEU A 140 -7.51 17.77 -26.26
CA LEU A 140 -6.51 18.82 -26.10
C LEU A 140 -5.13 18.23 -25.84
N ASP A 141 -4.09 19.02 -26.10
CA ASP A 141 -2.70 18.61 -25.93
C ASP A 141 -2.17 18.94 -24.53
N ARG A 142 -1.40 18.01 -23.96
CA ARG A 142 -0.57 18.33 -22.80
C ARG A 142 0.44 19.43 -23.20
N GLY A 143 0.49 20.49 -22.39
CA GLY A 143 1.23 21.71 -22.67
C GLY A 143 1.81 22.32 -21.40
N GLY A 144 2.05 23.64 -21.39
CA GLY A 144 2.83 24.32 -20.35
C GLY A 144 2.08 24.64 -19.04
N CYS A 145 0.75 24.61 -19.05
CA CYS A 145 -0.08 24.88 -17.88
C CYS A 145 -0.54 23.58 -17.19
N GLU A 146 -1.01 23.71 -15.95
CA GLU A 146 -1.56 22.59 -15.17
C GLU A 146 -2.83 21.97 -15.80
N PHE A 147 -3.08 20.70 -15.51
CA PHE A 147 -4.21 19.97 -16.09
C PHE A 147 -5.57 20.53 -15.68
N GLY A 148 -5.72 20.99 -14.43
CA GLY A 148 -6.95 21.62 -13.96
C GLY A 148 -7.35 22.85 -14.79
N VAL A 149 -6.39 23.71 -15.13
CA VAL A 149 -6.63 24.88 -16.01
C VAL A 149 -7.12 24.44 -17.39
N LYS A 150 -6.48 23.44 -18.00
CA LYS A 150 -6.83 22.95 -19.33
C LYS A 150 -8.27 22.48 -19.38
N VAL A 151 -8.64 21.61 -18.44
CA VAL A 151 -9.99 21.04 -18.39
C VAL A 151 -11.02 22.11 -18.03
N LEU A 152 -10.72 23.02 -17.09
CA LEU A 152 -11.61 24.11 -16.73
C LEU A 152 -11.86 25.09 -17.89
N ASN A 153 -10.84 25.38 -18.70
CA ASN A 153 -10.98 26.22 -19.90
C ASN A 153 -11.87 25.55 -20.95
N ALA A 154 -11.69 24.24 -21.18
CA ALA A 154 -12.56 23.47 -22.07
C ALA A 154 -14.02 23.42 -21.56
N GLU A 155 -14.21 23.22 -20.26
CA GLU A 155 -15.51 23.25 -19.57
C GLU A 155 -16.20 24.61 -19.75
N ASN A 156 -15.49 25.72 -19.49
CA ASN A 156 -16.00 27.08 -19.66
C ASN A 156 -16.37 27.41 -21.13
N ALA A 157 -15.74 26.73 -22.09
CA ALA A 157 -16.10 26.81 -23.51
C ALA A 157 -17.28 25.91 -23.91
N GLY A 158 -17.83 25.13 -22.96
CA GLY A 158 -19.05 24.33 -23.10
C GLY A 158 -18.83 22.83 -23.28
N ALA A 159 -17.60 22.33 -23.12
CA ALA A 159 -17.33 20.90 -23.21
C ALA A 159 -18.05 20.11 -22.11
N VAL A 160 -18.46 18.88 -22.44
CA VAL A 160 -19.12 17.96 -21.48
C VAL A 160 -18.14 16.95 -20.85
N ALA A 161 -16.95 16.81 -21.43
CA ALA A 161 -15.78 16.11 -20.89
C ALA A 161 -14.51 16.54 -21.63
N ALA A 162 -13.35 16.14 -21.12
CA ALA A 162 -12.07 16.41 -21.74
C ALA A 162 -11.15 15.18 -21.82
N ILE A 163 -10.43 15.07 -22.94
CA ILE A 163 -9.37 14.10 -23.17
C ILE A 163 -8.08 14.88 -23.38
N VAL A 164 -7.07 14.62 -22.54
CA VAL A 164 -5.74 15.20 -22.67
C VAL A 164 -4.82 14.20 -23.36
N VAL A 165 -4.20 14.60 -24.46
CA VAL A 165 -3.20 13.80 -25.17
C VAL A 165 -1.84 14.03 -24.51
N ASN A 166 -1.20 12.98 -24.03
CA ASN A 166 0.15 13.08 -23.47
C ASN A 166 1.16 13.53 -24.53
N ASN A 167 2.29 14.08 -24.11
CA ASN A 167 3.34 14.60 -24.99
C ASN A 167 4.72 13.96 -24.74
N ASP A 168 4.75 12.81 -24.08
CA ASP A 168 5.99 12.08 -23.82
C ASP A 168 6.50 11.44 -25.11
N ALA A 169 7.60 11.98 -25.65
CA ALA A 169 8.22 11.43 -26.84
C ALA A 169 9.20 10.28 -26.54
N ALA A 170 9.65 10.15 -25.28
CA ALA A 170 10.54 9.07 -24.87
C ALA A 170 9.73 7.77 -24.65
N ASP A 171 8.52 7.88 -24.12
CA ASP A 171 7.54 6.80 -24.07
C ASP A 171 6.18 7.26 -24.64
N PRO A 172 6.00 7.18 -25.98
CA PRO A 172 4.80 7.69 -26.64
C PRO A 172 3.52 6.90 -26.37
N ASN A 173 3.63 5.75 -25.69
CA ASN A 173 2.49 4.95 -25.26
C ASN A 173 2.15 5.16 -23.77
N ALA A 174 2.97 5.89 -23.02
CA ALA A 174 2.71 6.16 -21.62
C ALA A 174 1.54 7.13 -21.41
N THR A 175 0.76 6.84 -20.37
CA THR A 175 -0.18 7.79 -19.75
C THR A 175 0.32 8.11 -18.35
N ILE A 176 -0.02 9.30 -17.85
CA ILE A 176 0.25 9.69 -16.47
C ILE A 176 -1.04 10.09 -15.77
N SER A 177 -1.05 9.99 -14.44
CA SER A 177 -2.12 10.55 -13.63
C SER A 177 -2.09 12.08 -13.72
N MET A 178 -3.24 12.68 -14.05
CA MET A 178 -3.37 14.13 -14.17
C MET A 178 -3.68 14.73 -12.80
N GLY A 179 -2.70 15.40 -12.20
CA GLY A 179 -2.87 16.13 -10.95
C GLY A 179 -3.76 17.37 -11.09
N ALA A 180 -4.54 17.68 -10.05
CA ALA A 180 -5.52 18.76 -10.03
C ALA A 180 -4.93 20.15 -10.31
N GLY A 181 -3.74 20.46 -9.78
CA GLY A 181 -3.22 21.82 -9.78
C GLY A 181 -4.09 22.77 -8.91
N ALA A 182 -3.91 24.07 -9.07
CA ALA A 182 -4.65 25.10 -8.36
C ALA A 182 -6.12 25.18 -8.78
N GLN A 183 -6.45 24.84 -10.04
CA GLN A 183 -7.79 25.01 -10.61
C GLN A 183 -8.61 23.70 -10.69
N GLY A 184 -8.01 22.54 -10.43
CA GLY A 184 -8.71 21.26 -10.57
C GLY A 184 -9.92 21.10 -9.64
N GLY A 185 -9.97 21.80 -8.50
CA GLY A 185 -11.13 21.82 -7.60
C GLY A 185 -12.36 22.52 -8.17
N SER A 186 -12.22 23.30 -9.24
CA SER A 186 -13.31 23.99 -9.94
C SER A 186 -13.88 23.19 -11.11
N VAL A 187 -13.23 22.09 -11.51
CA VAL A 187 -13.64 21.27 -12.66
C VAL A 187 -14.84 20.41 -12.29
N THR A 188 -15.89 20.43 -13.11
CA THR A 188 -17.12 19.64 -12.88
C THR A 188 -17.43 18.63 -13.98
N ILE A 189 -16.59 18.51 -15.01
CA ILE A 189 -16.70 17.52 -16.08
C ILE A 189 -15.69 16.39 -15.95
N ASN A 190 -16.04 15.19 -16.44
CA ASN A 190 -15.12 14.05 -16.47
C ASN A 190 -13.91 14.35 -17.37
N SER A 191 -12.73 13.87 -16.96
CA SER A 191 -11.54 13.97 -17.82
C SER A 191 -10.58 12.81 -17.67
N MET A 192 -9.90 12.48 -18.77
CA MET A 192 -8.90 11.41 -18.81
C MET A 192 -7.73 11.79 -19.73
N MET A 193 -6.62 11.08 -19.57
CA MET A 193 -5.47 11.16 -20.46
C MET A 193 -5.41 9.94 -21.37
N VAL A 194 -5.00 10.15 -22.62
CA VAL A 194 -4.57 9.10 -23.55
C VAL A 194 -3.09 9.30 -23.92
N SER A 195 -2.46 8.25 -24.44
CA SER A 195 -1.06 8.30 -24.87
C SER A 195 -0.85 9.26 -26.05
N LEU A 196 0.42 9.61 -26.32
CA LEU A 196 0.77 10.46 -27.46
C LEU A 196 0.41 9.77 -28.79
N ASN A 197 0.72 8.49 -28.93
CA ASN A 197 0.41 7.72 -30.15
C ASN A 197 -1.09 7.59 -30.40
N ASP A 198 -1.86 7.26 -29.37
CA ASP A 198 -3.32 7.10 -29.49
C ASP A 198 -3.97 8.45 -29.77
N GLY A 199 -3.57 9.49 -29.05
CA GLY A 199 -4.06 10.84 -29.27
C GLY A 199 -3.76 11.37 -30.67
N ASN A 200 -2.57 11.08 -31.22
CA ASN A 200 -2.25 11.45 -32.60
C ASN A 200 -3.09 10.68 -33.63
N THR A 201 -3.32 9.39 -33.40
CA THR A 201 -4.19 8.54 -34.24
C THR A 201 -5.61 9.10 -34.27
N ILE A 202 -6.14 9.49 -33.11
CA ILE A 202 -7.48 10.07 -32.97
C ILE A 202 -7.56 11.46 -33.60
N LYS A 203 -6.62 12.36 -33.29
CA LYS A 203 -6.60 13.74 -33.82
C LYS A 203 -6.46 13.79 -35.33
N ALA A 204 -5.81 12.80 -35.96
CA ALA A 204 -5.70 12.73 -37.41
C ALA A 204 -7.05 12.56 -38.14
N GLN A 205 -8.12 12.17 -37.43
CA GLN A 205 -9.48 12.06 -37.96
C GLN A 205 -10.32 13.33 -37.73
N LEU A 206 -9.72 14.42 -37.24
CA LEU A 206 -10.42 15.66 -36.91
C LEU A 206 -10.03 16.81 -37.89
N PRO A 207 -11.01 17.59 -38.41
CA PRO A 207 -12.46 17.40 -38.32
C PRO A 207 -13.03 16.51 -39.46
N ALA A 208 -14.15 15.84 -39.18
CA ALA A 208 -15.06 15.08 -40.07
C ALA A 208 -14.64 13.64 -40.51
N PRO A 209 -15.55 12.64 -40.45
CA PRO A 209 -17.00 12.71 -40.16
C PRO A 209 -17.36 12.76 -38.67
N GLY A 210 -16.41 13.16 -37.82
CA GLY A 210 -16.57 13.29 -36.38
C GLY A 210 -16.13 12.01 -35.70
N VAL A 211 -15.19 12.13 -34.78
CA VAL A 211 -14.79 10.99 -33.95
C VAL A 211 -15.80 10.90 -32.81
N ASN A 212 -16.57 9.82 -32.75
CA ASN A 212 -17.50 9.57 -31.66
C ASN A 212 -16.83 8.61 -30.68
N VAL A 213 -16.88 8.93 -29.39
CA VAL A 213 -16.23 8.14 -28.34
C VAL A 213 -17.15 7.90 -27.16
N THR A 214 -16.84 6.86 -26.39
CA THR A 214 -17.37 6.60 -25.07
C THR A 214 -16.21 6.52 -24.07
N MET A 215 -16.25 7.36 -23.03
CA MET A 215 -15.29 7.34 -21.91
C MET A 215 -15.95 6.65 -20.72
N ARG A 216 -15.35 5.58 -20.18
CA ARG A 216 -15.97 4.82 -19.07
C ARG A 216 -14.94 4.16 -18.16
N SER A 217 -15.42 3.73 -17.00
CA SER A 217 -14.70 2.73 -16.22
C SER A 217 -15.01 1.33 -16.73
N THR A 218 -13.99 0.49 -16.78
CA THR A 218 -14.08 -0.90 -17.27
C THR A 218 -14.79 -1.82 -16.29
N LEU A 219 -14.75 -1.49 -14.99
CA LEU A 219 -15.25 -2.30 -13.89
C LEU A 219 -15.93 -1.41 -12.85
N PRO A 220 -16.77 -1.97 -11.95
CA PRO A 220 -17.18 -1.25 -10.76
C PRO A 220 -15.96 -0.89 -9.92
N HIS A 221 -15.97 0.29 -9.30
CA HIS A 221 -14.96 0.63 -8.29
C HIS A 221 -14.96 -0.41 -7.16
N ARG A 222 -13.78 -0.68 -6.61
CA ARG A 222 -13.63 -1.64 -5.52
C ARG A 222 -13.61 -0.92 -4.19
N ASP A 223 -14.25 -1.53 -3.23
CA ASP A 223 -14.28 -1.09 -1.85
C ASP A 223 -13.19 -1.81 -1.07
N SER A 224 -12.30 -1.07 -0.40
CA SER A 224 -11.25 -1.68 0.41
C SER A 224 -11.79 -2.39 1.65
N ASP A 225 -13.02 -2.10 2.07
CA ASP A 225 -13.73 -2.87 3.10
C ASP A 225 -13.98 -4.35 2.68
N MET A 226 -13.82 -4.67 1.39
CA MET A 226 -13.92 -6.03 0.87
C MET A 226 -12.56 -6.72 0.71
N ASP A 227 -11.47 -6.02 1.01
CA ASP A 227 -10.11 -6.56 1.04
C ASP A 227 -9.63 -6.73 2.48
N ALA A 228 -9.82 -7.93 3.03
CA ALA A 228 -9.42 -8.22 4.41
C ALA A 228 -7.91 -8.02 4.66
N GLY A 229 -7.07 -8.06 3.60
CA GLY A 229 -5.64 -7.79 3.75
C GLY A 229 -5.37 -6.33 4.14
N ILE A 230 -6.12 -5.39 3.55
CA ILE A 230 -6.03 -3.97 3.89
C ILE A 230 -6.55 -3.73 5.30
N ILE A 231 -7.71 -4.31 5.66
CA ILE A 231 -8.27 -4.16 7.02
C ILE A 231 -7.29 -4.67 8.08
N ASN A 232 -6.68 -5.84 7.85
CA ASN A 232 -5.72 -6.43 8.78
C ASN A 232 -4.43 -5.61 8.87
N HIS A 233 -3.97 -5.05 7.74
CA HIS A 233 -2.85 -4.11 7.72
C HIS A 233 -3.15 -2.88 8.58
N GLU A 234 -4.27 -2.19 8.33
CA GLU A 234 -4.63 -0.99 9.08
C GLU A 234 -4.79 -1.27 10.58
N TYR A 235 -5.42 -2.38 10.96
CA TYR A 235 -5.52 -2.76 12.37
C TYR A 235 -4.14 -3.09 12.98
N GLY A 236 -3.24 -3.62 12.15
CA GLY A 236 -1.85 -3.90 12.50
C GLY A 236 -1.09 -2.67 12.99
N HIS A 237 -1.33 -1.49 12.40
CA HIS A 237 -0.79 -0.24 12.91
C HIS A 237 -1.25 0.05 14.34
N GLY A 238 -2.52 -0.21 14.64
CA GLY A 238 -3.08 -0.06 15.98
C GLY A 238 -2.36 -0.94 17.00
N ILE A 239 -2.19 -2.22 16.68
CA ILE A 239 -1.50 -3.18 17.53
C ILE A 239 -0.04 -2.74 17.76
N SER A 240 0.70 -2.45 16.69
CA SER A 240 2.12 -2.15 16.81
C SER A 240 2.40 -0.84 17.55
N ASN A 241 1.57 0.20 17.34
CA ASN A 241 1.70 1.47 18.05
C ASN A 241 1.33 1.37 19.53
N ARG A 242 0.30 0.58 19.91
CA ARG A 242 -0.07 0.41 21.31
C ARG A 242 0.94 -0.44 22.08
N LEU A 243 1.53 -1.45 21.46
CA LEU A 243 2.51 -2.32 22.11
C LEU A 243 3.89 -1.67 22.24
N THR A 244 4.37 -0.99 21.19
CA THR A 244 5.74 -0.43 21.17
C THR A 244 5.88 0.76 22.08
N GLY A 245 6.82 0.71 23.04
CA GLY A 245 6.99 1.76 24.05
C GLY A 245 5.86 1.81 25.11
N GLY A 246 4.88 0.91 25.00
CA GLY A 246 3.76 0.75 25.91
C GLY A 246 2.52 1.59 25.55
N PRO A 247 1.36 1.22 26.12
CA PRO A 247 0.04 1.70 25.67
C PRO A 247 -0.19 3.22 25.83
N ALA A 248 0.55 3.87 26.72
CA ALA A 248 0.51 5.32 26.90
C ALA A 248 1.33 6.10 25.83
N GLN A 249 2.17 5.43 25.03
CA GLN A 249 3.12 6.05 24.09
C GLN A 249 2.90 5.56 22.64
N ALA A 250 1.73 5.83 22.07
CA ALA A 250 1.35 5.39 20.71
C ALA A 250 2.08 6.07 19.53
N PHE A 251 3.20 6.77 19.79
CA PHE A 251 3.97 7.53 18.80
C PHE A 251 5.36 6.94 18.54
N CYS A 252 5.64 5.74 19.05
CA CYS A 252 6.96 5.12 19.02
C CYS A 252 7.39 4.55 17.66
N LEU A 253 6.47 4.49 16.70
CA LEU A 253 6.71 4.00 15.33
C LEU A 253 6.46 5.09 14.27
N GLN A 254 6.48 6.37 14.65
CA GLN A 254 6.25 7.46 13.71
C GLN A 254 7.52 7.92 13.00
N THR A 255 7.33 8.42 11.78
CA THR A 255 8.40 8.85 10.88
C THR A 255 8.70 10.36 10.92
N ASP A 256 7.95 11.16 11.71
CA ASP A 256 8.15 12.62 11.77
C ASP A 256 7.56 13.26 13.05
N LEU A 257 8.41 13.86 13.89
CA LEU A 257 8.01 14.83 14.94
C LEU A 257 8.67 16.21 14.71
N GLY A 258 8.86 16.64 13.45
CA GLY A 258 9.22 18.03 13.13
C GLY A 258 10.36 18.24 12.13
N GLY A 259 10.34 17.56 10.98
CA GLY A 259 11.11 17.99 9.81
C GLY A 259 12.41 17.23 9.53
N GLY A 260 12.49 15.96 9.92
CA GLY A 260 13.58 15.05 9.54
C GLY A 260 13.04 13.66 9.30
N VAL A 261 13.34 13.07 8.15
CA VAL A 261 12.89 11.73 7.74
C VAL A 261 13.57 10.68 8.62
N THR A 262 12.95 10.23 9.72
CA THR A 262 13.36 8.98 10.36
C THR A 262 12.44 7.88 9.85
N SER A 263 13.02 6.85 9.24
CA SER A 263 12.27 6.01 8.29
C SER A 263 12.61 4.53 8.38
N GLU A 264 13.44 4.12 9.35
CA GLU A 264 13.81 2.71 9.58
C GLU A 264 12.73 1.91 10.34
N GLN A 265 11.63 2.56 10.72
CA GLN A 265 10.60 1.97 11.60
C GLN A 265 9.81 0.85 10.91
N GLY A 266 9.55 -0.24 11.64
CA GLY A 266 8.92 -1.47 11.13
C GLY A 266 7.38 -1.46 11.04
N GLY A 267 6.71 -0.32 11.30
CA GLY A 267 5.26 -0.10 11.37
C GLY A 267 4.47 -0.68 10.20
N GLU A 268 4.93 -0.40 8.99
CA GLU A 268 4.36 -0.92 7.75
C GLU A 268 4.54 -2.44 7.64
N GLY A 269 5.68 -2.96 8.09
CA GLY A 269 5.98 -4.39 8.04
C GLY A 269 5.25 -5.21 9.10
N TRP A 270 5.06 -4.70 10.33
CA TRP A 270 4.20 -5.35 11.32
C TRP A 270 2.75 -5.44 10.82
N SER A 271 2.30 -4.41 10.12
CA SER A 271 0.95 -4.38 9.53
C SER A 271 0.81 -5.41 8.40
N ASP A 272 1.79 -5.52 7.51
CA ASP A 272 1.83 -6.57 6.49
C ASP A 272 1.92 -7.98 7.10
N PHE A 273 2.66 -8.15 8.21
CA PHE A 273 2.74 -9.44 8.91
C PHE A 273 1.35 -9.95 9.30
N TRP A 274 0.50 -9.08 9.86
CA TRP A 274 -0.88 -9.44 10.20
C TRP A 274 -1.71 -9.79 8.97
N ALA A 275 -1.59 -9.00 7.90
CA ALA A 275 -2.27 -9.31 6.64
C ALA A 275 -1.85 -10.68 6.07
N LEU A 276 -0.58 -11.05 6.21
CA LEU A 276 -0.05 -12.33 5.73
C LEU A 276 -0.50 -13.51 6.57
N VAL A 277 -0.32 -13.44 7.90
CA VAL A 277 -0.55 -14.56 8.82
C VAL A 277 -2.02 -14.89 8.93
N LEU A 278 -2.92 -13.90 9.02
CA LEU A 278 -4.37 -14.17 9.07
C LEU A 278 -4.93 -14.75 7.77
N HIS A 279 -4.19 -14.62 6.67
CA HIS A 279 -4.60 -15.10 5.34
C HIS A 279 -3.82 -16.35 4.92
N ALA A 280 -2.91 -16.86 5.75
CA ALA A 280 -2.19 -18.09 5.51
C ALA A 280 -3.11 -19.30 5.53
N LYS A 281 -2.87 -20.23 4.61
CA LYS A 281 -3.69 -21.42 4.43
C LYS A 281 -2.86 -22.67 4.64
N ALA A 282 -3.52 -23.75 5.04
CA ALA A 282 -2.89 -25.06 5.15
C ALA A 282 -2.33 -25.60 3.80
N THR A 283 -2.73 -25.02 2.67
CA THR A 283 -2.20 -25.34 1.34
C THR A 283 -0.98 -24.52 0.95
N ASP A 284 -0.68 -23.45 1.68
CA ASP A 284 0.50 -22.64 1.42
C ASP A 284 1.74 -23.44 1.84
N THR A 285 2.82 -23.24 1.10
CA THR A 285 4.14 -23.82 1.39
C THR A 285 5.18 -22.71 1.40
N ARG A 286 6.39 -23.00 1.89
CA ARG A 286 7.54 -22.08 1.82
C ARG A 286 7.73 -21.46 0.44
N ASP A 287 7.44 -22.21 -0.61
CA ASP A 287 7.62 -21.78 -2.01
C ASP A 287 6.42 -21.02 -2.58
N THR A 288 5.33 -20.85 -1.81
CA THR A 288 4.14 -20.12 -2.25
C THR A 288 4.33 -18.61 -2.06
N PRO A 289 4.45 -17.82 -3.14
CA PRO A 289 4.58 -16.37 -3.02
C PRO A 289 3.28 -15.76 -2.51
N ARG A 290 3.39 -14.74 -1.65
CA ARG A 290 2.23 -14.04 -1.09
C ARG A 290 2.20 -12.59 -1.52
N PHE A 291 1.01 -12.14 -1.89
CA PHE A 291 0.73 -10.78 -2.37
C PHE A 291 -0.32 -10.11 -1.48
N LEU A 292 -0.29 -8.78 -1.42
CA LEU A 292 -1.25 -7.98 -0.67
C LEU A 292 -2.06 -7.08 -1.61
N ALA A 293 -3.34 -6.90 -1.31
CA ALA A 293 -4.26 -5.97 -1.97
C ALA A 293 -4.50 -6.18 -3.48
N THR A 294 -4.27 -7.39 -4.02
CA THR A 294 -4.53 -7.68 -5.45
C THR A 294 -5.99 -7.45 -5.83
N TYR A 295 -6.93 -7.65 -4.90
CA TYR A 295 -8.32 -7.29 -5.12
C TYR A 295 -8.47 -5.78 -5.24
N ALA A 296 -8.06 -4.98 -4.26
CA ALA A 296 -8.20 -3.53 -4.36
C ALA A 296 -7.54 -2.94 -5.64
N GLN A 297 -6.43 -3.54 -6.08
CA GLN A 297 -5.66 -3.14 -7.27
C GLN A 297 -6.21 -3.60 -8.63
N PHE A 298 -7.35 -4.31 -8.69
CA PHE A 298 -7.87 -4.85 -9.96
C PHE A 298 -6.94 -5.86 -10.65
N GLN A 299 -6.13 -6.59 -9.87
CA GLN A 299 -5.17 -7.55 -10.38
C GLN A 299 -5.65 -9.00 -10.20
N ASP A 300 -4.99 -9.93 -10.89
CA ASP A 300 -5.19 -11.36 -10.65
C ASP A 300 -4.82 -11.73 -9.20
N ARG A 301 -5.61 -12.59 -8.57
CA ARG A 301 -5.42 -12.94 -7.16
C ARG A 301 -4.21 -13.86 -6.91
N ALA A 302 -3.82 -14.66 -7.89
CA ALA A 302 -2.73 -15.61 -7.78
C ALA A 302 -1.38 -15.04 -8.26
N THR A 303 -1.41 -14.11 -9.22
CA THR A 303 -0.19 -13.61 -9.87
C THR A 303 -0.04 -12.09 -9.92
N GLY A 304 -1.02 -11.33 -9.41
CA GLY A 304 -0.94 -9.88 -9.37
C GLY A 304 0.15 -9.40 -8.41
N PRO A 305 0.98 -8.41 -8.77
CA PRO A 305 2.10 -7.95 -7.93
C PRO A 305 1.65 -7.34 -6.59
N GLY A 306 0.40 -6.93 -6.46
CA GLY A 306 -0.13 -6.28 -5.28
C GLY A 306 0.41 -4.86 -5.10
N PHE A 307 0.50 -4.42 -3.85
CA PHE A 307 1.02 -3.10 -3.47
C PHE A 307 2.54 -3.01 -3.27
N ARG A 308 3.20 -4.14 -3.04
CA ARG A 308 4.60 -4.20 -2.65
C ARG A 308 5.49 -4.42 -3.86
N ASN A 309 6.78 -4.10 -3.74
CA ASN A 309 7.70 -4.21 -4.87
C ASN A 309 7.96 -5.68 -5.25
N PHE A 310 7.99 -6.56 -4.25
CA PHE A 310 8.13 -7.99 -4.43
C PHE A 310 7.06 -8.77 -3.66
N PRO A 311 6.63 -9.93 -4.16
CA PRO A 311 5.89 -10.88 -3.34
C PRO A 311 6.69 -11.30 -2.11
N PHE A 312 6.00 -11.65 -1.03
CA PHE A 312 6.63 -12.21 0.16
C PHE A 312 6.94 -13.69 -0.06
N SER A 313 8.23 -14.01 -0.06
CA SER A 313 8.76 -15.36 -0.23
C SER A 313 10.15 -15.48 0.41
N PRO A 314 10.48 -16.62 1.05
CA PRO A 314 11.85 -16.96 1.42
C PRO A 314 12.80 -17.19 0.22
N ASP A 315 12.28 -17.45 -0.99
CA ASP A 315 13.11 -17.65 -2.17
C ASP A 315 13.73 -16.31 -2.65
N PRO A 316 15.07 -16.16 -2.64
CA PRO A 316 15.73 -14.94 -3.07
C PRO A 316 15.56 -14.63 -4.57
N ALA A 317 15.19 -15.62 -5.40
CA ALA A 317 14.85 -15.39 -6.80
C ALA A 317 13.48 -14.71 -6.96
N VAL A 318 12.59 -14.85 -5.96
CA VAL A 318 11.24 -14.28 -5.94
C VAL A 318 11.22 -12.96 -5.17
N ASN A 319 11.90 -12.90 -4.03
CA ASN A 319 12.09 -11.69 -3.24
C ASN A 319 13.59 -11.51 -2.94
N PRO A 320 14.31 -10.66 -3.69
CA PRO A 320 15.74 -10.47 -3.53
C PRO A 320 16.10 -9.45 -2.44
N GLN A 321 15.12 -8.82 -1.78
CA GLN A 321 15.40 -7.76 -0.82
C GLN A 321 16.19 -8.26 0.39
N THR A 322 17.07 -7.40 0.89
CA THR A 322 17.94 -7.61 2.06
C THR A 322 17.95 -6.35 2.92
N TYR A 323 18.58 -6.43 4.09
CA TYR A 323 18.70 -5.29 5.00
C TYR A 323 19.43 -4.09 4.37
N ALA A 324 20.36 -4.31 3.44
CA ALA A 324 21.04 -3.22 2.72
C ALA A 324 20.09 -2.34 1.88
N ASP A 325 18.92 -2.86 1.48
CA ASP A 325 17.97 -2.12 0.65
C ASP A 325 17.23 -1.00 1.40
N VAL A 326 17.27 -1.01 2.75
CA VAL A 326 16.64 0.02 3.58
C VAL A 326 17.14 1.42 3.20
N ALA A 327 18.42 1.53 2.86
CA ALA A 327 19.09 2.78 2.48
C ALA A 327 18.51 3.43 1.21
N THR A 328 17.90 2.66 0.30
CA THR A 328 17.54 3.14 -1.05
C THR A 328 16.06 3.02 -1.38
N THR A 329 15.30 2.21 -0.64
CA THR A 329 13.87 2.01 -0.87
C THR A 329 13.02 3.25 -0.53
N ASN A 330 11.76 3.28 -0.97
CA ASN A 330 10.82 4.34 -0.61
C ASN A 330 10.24 4.09 0.80
N ALA A 331 10.35 5.08 1.69
CA ALA A 331 9.75 5.00 3.02
C ALA A 331 8.32 5.58 3.04
N PRO A 332 7.46 5.12 3.98
CA PRO A 332 7.75 4.06 4.95
C PRO A 332 7.54 2.64 4.40
N HIS A 333 6.70 2.49 3.37
CA HIS A 333 6.21 1.19 2.88
C HIS A 333 7.31 0.21 2.45
N GLY A 334 8.29 0.67 1.66
CA GLY A 334 9.37 -0.17 1.19
C GLY A 334 10.34 -0.60 2.29
N VAL A 335 10.42 0.17 3.38
CA VAL A 335 11.19 -0.23 4.58
C VAL A 335 10.44 -1.30 5.35
N GLY A 336 9.13 -1.14 5.53
CA GLY A 336 8.27 -2.18 6.09
C GLY A 336 8.31 -3.49 5.32
N GLU A 337 8.34 -3.41 3.99
CA GLU A 337 8.46 -4.56 3.09
C GLU A 337 9.72 -5.41 3.40
N ILE A 338 10.85 -4.75 3.65
CA ILE A 338 12.11 -5.42 4.02
C ILE A 338 11.98 -6.09 5.40
N TRP A 339 11.41 -5.39 6.39
CA TRP A 339 11.21 -5.93 7.74
C TRP A 339 10.35 -7.20 7.72
N VAL A 340 9.18 -7.13 7.09
CA VAL A 340 8.28 -8.29 7.02
C VAL A 340 8.85 -9.38 6.12
N GLY A 341 9.64 -9.05 5.09
CA GLY A 341 10.37 -10.02 4.29
C GLY A 341 11.32 -10.90 5.11
N ALA A 342 12.05 -10.29 6.07
CA ALA A 342 12.87 -11.02 7.03
C ALA A 342 12.02 -11.84 8.01
N LEU A 343 10.96 -11.26 8.56
CA LEU A 343 10.05 -11.95 9.47
C LEU A 343 9.32 -13.14 8.81
N TRP A 344 9.05 -13.07 7.50
CA TRP A 344 8.42 -14.15 6.73
C TRP A 344 9.35 -15.35 6.55
N ASN A 345 10.67 -15.14 6.56
CA ASN A 345 11.64 -16.24 6.61
C ASN A 345 11.59 -16.95 7.96
N VAL A 346 11.48 -16.20 9.06
CA VAL A 346 11.26 -16.76 10.41
C VAL A 346 9.94 -17.53 10.48
N TYR A 347 8.86 -16.98 9.90
CA TYR A 347 7.56 -17.65 9.82
C TYR A 347 7.68 -19.05 9.23
N TRP A 348 8.30 -19.18 8.06
CA TRP A 348 8.44 -20.48 7.42
C TRP A 348 9.41 -21.41 8.15
N ASN A 349 10.47 -20.88 8.78
CA ASN A 349 11.37 -21.73 9.59
C ASN A 349 10.62 -22.38 10.76
N LEU A 350 9.75 -21.62 11.44
CA LEU A 350 8.96 -22.15 12.54
C LEU A 350 7.84 -23.06 12.03
N VAL A 351 7.18 -22.73 10.92
CA VAL A 351 6.14 -23.59 10.31
C VAL A 351 6.72 -24.91 9.82
N ASP A 352 7.92 -24.93 9.24
CA ASP A 352 8.57 -26.18 8.82
C ASP A 352 8.93 -27.06 10.04
N GLN A 353 9.29 -26.43 11.16
CA GLN A 353 9.68 -27.12 12.39
C GLN A 353 8.49 -27.65 13.20
N TYR A 354 7.40 -26.88 13.28
CA TYR A 354 6.27 -27.16 14.17
C TYR A 354 4.94 -27.44 13.45
N GLY A 355 4.93 -27.35 12.12
CA GLY A 355 3.73 -27.43 11.30
C GLY A 355 2.93 -26.14 11.28
N PHE A 356 2.05 -26.02 10.28
CA PHE A 356 1.02 -24.99 10.23
C PHE A 356 -0.23 -25.47 10.96
N ASP A 357 -0.82 -24.61 11.78
CA ASP A 357 -2.09 -24.86 12.45
C ASP A 357 -3.14 -23.82 11.99
N PRO A 358 -4.26 -24.25 11.39
CA PRO A 358 -5.29 -23.33 10.91
C PRO A 358 -6.08 -22.65 12.04
N ASP A 359 -5.99 -23.13 13.28
CA ASP A 359 -6.62 -22.46 14.42
C ASP A 359 -5.76 -21.29 14.89
N LEU A 360 -6.12 -20.07 14.48
CA LEU A 360 -5.44 -18.85 14.90
C LEU A 360 -5.76 -18.43 16.34
N TYR A 361 -6.74 -19.02 17.02
CA TYR A 361 -7.12 -18.61 18.37
C TYR A 361 -6.40 -19.41 19.44
N SER A 362 -6.31 -20.73 19.24
CA SER A 362 -5.72 -21.65 20.23
C SER A 362 -4.75 -22.67 19.65
N GLY A 363 -4.36 -22.48 18.38
CA GLY A 363 -3.41 -23.36 17.71
C GLY A 363 -2.01 -23.31 18.31
N THR A 364 -1.24 -24.34 17.99
CA THR A 364 0.12 -24.57 18.55
C THR A 364 1.19 -24.72 17.47
N GLY A 365 0.84 -24.46 16.21
CA GLY A 365 1.77 -24.53 15.09
C GLY A 365 2.82 -23.43 15.12
N GLY A 366 3.79 -23.53 14.22
CA GLY A 366 4.86 -22.54 14.08
C GLY A 366 4.35 -21.14 13.73
N ASN A 367 3.21 -21.05 13.03
CA ASN A 367 2.52 -19.80 12.76
C ASN A 367 1.99 -19.16 14.06
N ASN A 368 1.36 -19.93 14.96
CA ASN A 368 0.87 -19.42 16.25
C ASN A 368 2.03 -19.03 17.16
N LEU A 369 3.09 -19.83 17.17
CA LEU A 369 4.31 -19.53 17.92
C LEU A 369 4.89 -18.18 17.49
N LEU A 370 5.02 -17.92 16.18
CA LEU A 370 5.52 -16.63 15.73
C LEU A 370 4.59 -15.47 16.08
N ILE A 371 3.26 -15.65 16.03
CA ILE A 371 2.32 -14.60 16.47
C ILE A 371 2.61 -14.21 17.93
N GLN A 372 2.78 -15.19 18.83
CA GLN A 372 3.11 -14.91 20.23
C GLN A 372 4.42 -14.15 20.36
N LEU A 373 5.48 -14.62 19.70
CA LEU A 373 6.81 -14.00 19.74
C LEU A 373 6.81 -12.58 19.17
N VAL A 374 5.98 -12.31 18.16
CA VAL A 374 5.84 -10.98 17.56
C VAL A 374 5.11 -10.02 18.50
N ILE A 375 4.02 -10.44 19.15
CA ILE A 375 3.33 -9.61 20.16
C ILE A 375 4.26 -9.28 21.32
N ASP A 376 4.96 -10.27 21.86
CA ASP A 376 5.86 -10.06 22.99
C ASP A 376 7.13 -9.28 22.58
N GLY A 377 7.64 -9.50 21.36
CA GLY A 377 8.71 -8.70 20.79
C GLY A 377 8.35 -7.21 20.71
N MET A 378 7.13 -6.87 20.25
CA MET A 378 6.68 -5.49 20.23
C MET A 378 6.56 -4.86 21.63
N LYS A 379 6.20 -5.64 22.66
CA LYS A 379 6.18 -5.18 24.06
C LYS A 379 7.58 -4.95 24.62
N LEU A 380 8.57 -5.72 24.15
CA LEU A 380 9.94 -5.71 24.65
C LEU A 380 10.83 -4.68 23.95
N GLN A 381 10.56 -4.36 22.69
CA GLN A 381 11.38 -3.42 21.92
C GLN A 381 11.27 -1.98 22.46
N PRO A 382 12.35 -1.18 22.35
CA PRO A 382 12.32 0.22 22.79
C PRO A 382 11.40 1.06 21.90
N CYS A 383 11.10 2.28 22.35
CA CYS A 383 10.50 3.31 21.50
C CYS A 383 11.48 3.69 20.37
N SER A 384 10.97 3.91 19.15
CA SER A 384 11.78 4.14 17.95
C SER A 384 12.86 3.06 17.72
N PRO A 385 12.46 1.78 17.64
CA PRO A 385 13.39 0.67 17.47
C PRO A 385 13.95 0.63 16.04
N THR A 386 15.25 0.34 15.91
CA THR A 386 15.83 -0.11 14.64
C THR A 386 15.36 -1.53 14.31
N MET A 387 15.56 -2.02 13.07
CA MET A 387 15.21 -3.41 12.75
C MET A 387 16.01 -4.42 13.59
N VAL A 388 17.24 -4.07 13.95
CA VAL A 388 18.08 -4.86 14.87
C VAL A 388 17.46 -4.92 16.26
N ASN A 389 16.92 -3.81 16.78
CA ASN A 389 16.22 -3.82 18.08
C ASN A 389 14.97 -4.70 18.04
N ALA A 390 14.18 -4.62 16.96
CA ALA A 390 12.97 -5.42 16.79
C ALA A 390 13.30 -6.93 16.68
N ARG A 391 14.33 -7.30 15.92
CA ARG A 391 14.86 -8.67 15.85
C ARG A 391 15.25 -9.20 17.22
N ASP A 392 16.07 -8.43 17.94
CA ASP A 392 16.59 -8.85 19.25
C ASP A 392 15.46 -8.98 20.27
N ALA A 393 14.40 -8.17 20.17
CA ALA A 393 13.22 -8.29 21.00
C ALA A 393 12.44 -9.59 20.74
N ILE A 394 12.33 -10.05 19.49
CA ILE A 394 11.72 -11.34 19.15
C ILE A 394 12.58 -12.51 19.68
N LEU A 395 13.91 -12.44 19.54
CA LEU A 395 14.83 -13.42 20.12
C LEU A 395 14.73 -13.45 21.64
N LEU A 396 14.58 -12.27 22.28
CA LEU A 396 14.38 -12.16 23.71
C LEU A 396 13.03 -12.73 24.15
N ALA A 397 11.95 -12.52 23.39
CA ALA A 397 10.63 -13.07 23.69
C ALA A 397 10.61 -14.60 23.74
N ASP A 398 11.45 -15.25 22.93
CA ASP A 398 11.56 -16.71 22.90
C ASP A 398 12.19 -17.30 24.18
N GLN A 399 12.98 -16.52 24.91
CA GLN A 399 13.64 -16.97 26.14
C GLN A 399 12.63 -17.27 27.28
N PRO A 400 11.77 -16.33 27.72
CA PRO A 400 10.77 -16.62 28.74
C PRO A 400 9.64 -17.52 28.24
N ASN A 401 9.30 -17.47 26.96
CA ASN A 401 8.17 -18.23 26.42
C ASN A 401 8.51 -19.70 26.17
N ASN A 402 9.73 -19.97 25.67
CA ASN A 402 10.11 -21.30 25.18
C ASN A 402 11.49 -21.76 25.66
N GLY A 403 12.11 -21.05 26.61
CA GLY A 403 13.46 -21.36 27.08
C GLY A 403 14.54 -21.21 26.00
N GLY A 404 14.29 -20.40 24.96
CA GLY A 404 15.23 -20.23 23.86
C GLY A 404 15.27 -21.42 22.88
N ALA A 405 14.25 -22.26 22.84
CA ALA A 405 14.22 -23.43 21.95
C ALA A 405 14.24 -23.08 20.46
N ASN A 406 13.86 -21.85 20.09
CA ASN A 406 13.65 -21.45 18.69
C ASN A 406 14.73 -20.51 18.16
N GLN A 407 15.77 -20.23 18.94
CA GLN A 407 16.79 -19.24 18.61
C GLN A 407 17.41 -19.46 17.22
N CYS A 408 17.74 -20.69 16.87
CA CYS A 408 18.36 -20.97 15.58
C CYS A 408 17.41 -20.81 14.39
N ALA A 409 16.14 -21.19 14.54
CA ALA A 409 15.13 -20.95 13.50
C ALA A 409 14.91 -19.44 13.27
N ILE A 410 14.90 -18.65 14.35
CA ILE A 410 14.75 -17.20 14.30
C ILE A 410 16.00 -16.54 13.69
N TRP A 411 17.19 -16.88 14.19
CA TRP A 411 18.46 -16.34 13.66
C TRP A 411 18.63 -16.64 12.18
N ASN A 412 18.42 -17.88 11.74
CA ASN A 412 18.56 -18.26 10.34
C ASN A 412 17.57 -17.50 9.45
N GLY A 413 16.36 -17.22 9.94
CA GLY A 413 15.37 -16.46 9.18
C GLY A 413 15.77 -15.00 8.94
N PHE A 414 16.24 -14.32 9.98
CA PHE A 414 16.73 -12.95 9.87
C PHE A 414 18.06 -12.85 9.11
N ALA A 415 19.01 -13.74 9.38
CA ALA A 415 20.31 -13.77 8.72
C ALA A 415 20.19 -14.01 7.21
N ALA A 416 19.23 -14.81 6.76
CA ALA A 416 18.95 -15.00 5.33
C ALA A 416 18.60 -13.70 4.57
N LYS A 417 18.21 -12.64 5.31
CA LYS A 417 17.83 -11.33 4.79
C LYS A 417 18.79 -10.21 5.22
N GLY A 418 20.00 -10.55 5.66
CA GLY A 418 21.02 -9.58 6.04
C GLY A 418 20.85 -8.98 7.45
N LEU A 419 19.91 -9.49 8.25
CA LEU A 419 19.70 -9.12 9.66
C LEU A 419 20.37 -10.11 10.63
N GLY A 420 21.56 -10.61 10.27
CA GLY A 420 22.35 -11.58 11.02
C GLY A 420 23.04 -11.01 12.26
N LEU A 421 23.80 -11.88 12.94
CA LEU A 421 24.38 -11.64 14.27
C LEU A 421 25.09 -10.30 14.42
N ASN A 422 25.85 -9.90 13.39
CA ASN A 422 26.66 -8.69 13.41
C ASN A 422 26.04 -7.53 12.61
N ALA A 423 24.77 -7.63 12.21
CA ALA A 423 24.07 -6.56 11.51
C ALA A 423 24.02 -5.32 12.41
N ILE A 424 24.27 -4.15 11.82
CA ILE A 424 24.32 -2.87 12.51
C ILE A 424 23.14 -2.05 12.03
N GLY A 425 22.27 -1.62 12.94
CA GLY A 425 21.14 -0.72 12.61
C GLY A 425 21.41 0.75 12.85
N GLY A 426 22.63 1.14 13.24
CA GLY A 426 23.01 2.54 13.35
C GLY A 426 22.17 3.36 14.33
N ALA A 427 21.96 4.64 14.00
CA ALA A 427 20.96 5.47 14.63
C ALA A 427 19.57 5.17 14.03
N PHE A 428 18.50 5.75 14.58
CA PHE A 428 17.16 5.65 13.99
C PHE A 428 17.04 6.50 12.72
N ALA A 429 17.82 6.15 11.70
CA ALA A 429 18.01 6.82 10.43
C ALA A 429 18.10 5.77 9.32
N ARG A 430 18.04 6.21 8.06
CA ARG A 430 18.31 5.31 6.92
C ARG A 430 19.65 5.64 6.30
N GLY A 431 20.32 4.61 5.79
CA GLY A 431 21.60 4.70 5.11
C GLY A 431 22.82 4.49 5.99
N ASP A 432 22.64 4.14 7.27
CA ASP A 432 23.70 3.75 8.21
C ASP A 432 23.61 2.28 8.64
N GLU A 433 22.73 1.50 8.00
CA GLU A 433 22.59 0.07 8.19
C GLU A 433 23.76 -0.68 7.56
N THR A 434 24.23 -1.74 8.23
CA THR A 434 25.18 -2.70 7.67
C THR A 434 24.60 -4.09 7.80
N GLU A 435 24.43 -4.77 6.68
CA GLU A 435 23.93 -6.14 6.66
C GLU A 435 24.99 -7.14 7.12
N ASP A 436 24.51 -8.24 7.70
CA ASP A 436 25.31 -9.40 8.06
C ASP A 436 24.47 -10.67 7.86
N PHE A 437 25.11 -11.74 7.42
CA PHE A 437 24.45 -13.03 7.17
C PHE A 437 24.90 -14.11 8.15
N ALA A 438 25.74 -13.76 9.15
CA ALA A 438 26.20 -14.72 10.13
C ALA A 438 25.09 -15.07 11.14
N VAL A 439 25.18 -16.26 11.69
CA VAL A 439 24.36 -16.72 12.82
C VAL A 439 25.26 -17.02 14.02
N PRO A 440 24.72 -17.11 15.26
CA PRO A 440 25.48 -17.65 16.37
C PRO A 440 26.08 -19.02 16.05
N VAL A 441 27.28 -19.28 16.54
CA VAL A 441 28.03 -20.53 16.29
C VAL A 441 27.20 -21.79 16.63
N ALA A 442 26.36 -21.73 17.67
CA ALA A 442 25.48 -22.84 18.06
C ALA A 442 24.35 -23.14 17.04
N CYS A 443 24.11 -22.23 16.10
CA CYS A 443 23.10 -22.32 15.06
C CYS A 443 23.69 -22.56 13.66
N ASP A 444 25.01 -22.54 13.54
CA ASP A 444 25.72 -22.80 12.29
C ASP A 444 25.87 -24.31 12.07
N PRO A 445 25.19 -24.90 11.07
CA PRO A 445 25.27 -26.33 10.79
C PRO A 445 26.66 -26.78 10.31
N ASP A 446 27.51 -25.85 9.83
CA ASP A 446 28.84 -26.14 9.30
C ASP A 446 29.95 -26.04 10.37
N THR A 447 29.60 -25.58 11.58
CA THR A 447 30.55 -25.56 12.70
C THR A 447 30.75 -26.98 13.25
N ILE A 448 31.96 -27.54 13.04
CA ILE A 448 32.42 -28.74 13.75
C ILE A 448 33.01 -28.33 15.10
N LEU A 449 32.30 -28.65 16.19
CA LEU A 449 32.88 -28.58 17.54
C LEU A 449 33.85 -29.75 17.72
N ILE A 450 35.14 -29.51 17.55
CA ILE A 450 36.17 -30.45 18.00
C ILE A 450 36.24 -30.29 19.52
N ASP A 451 35.63 -31.21 20.27
CA ASP A 451 35.95 -31.32 21.68
C ASP A 451 37.41 -31.78 21.80
N GLY A 452 38.18 -31.08 22.61
CA GLY A 452 39.60 -31.38 22.83
C GLY A 452 39.82 -32.46 23.88
N PHE A 453 38.89 -33.41 24.05
CA PHE A 453 39.03 -34.52 24.99
C PHE A 453 39.29 -35.84 24.24
N GLU A 454 40.50 -35.96 23.69
CA GLU A 454 41.14 -37.27 23.46
C GLU A 454 42.36 -37.46 24.38
#